data_AF-A0A5E6NQS4-F1
#
_entry.id   AF-A0A5E6NQS4-F1
#
_cell.length_a   1.000
_cell.length_b   1.000
_cell.length_c   1.000
_cell.angle_alpha   90.00
_cell.angle_beta   90.00
_cell.angle_gamma   90.00
#
_symmetry.space_group_name_H-M   'P 1'
#
loop_
_entity.id
_entity.type
_entity.pdbx_description
1 polymer ?
#
loop_
_entity_poly.entity_id
_entity_poly.type
_entity_poly.pdbx_seq_one_letter_code
_entity_poly.pdbx_strand_id
1 'polypeptide(L)'
;GMSLNELLALNPKYKDNPDHIKAGALLILKDNAGTQSLSDYLKEHTDDPQAFSALIDSLKTELQAASVIRSPLTLDLDGDGMVETTSKENSGVYFDHDNNSFAEQSGWVGKDDGLLVFDKNNNGKIDDGSELFGNNTILSNGNKAANGFEALKDLDTITMAKLIAKDSNFSSLKIWQDKNSDGKLDKGELLSLSETGV
;
A
#
# COMPACT_ATOMS: atom_id res chain seq x y z
N GLY A 1 -12.18 -28.04 -0.98
CA GLY A 1 -11.22 -26.93 -0.79
C GLY A 1 -10.20 -27.02 -1.88
N MET A 2 -9.67 -25.88 -2.34
CA MET A 2 -8.58 -25.87 -3.31
C MET A 2 -7.33 -26.52 -2.72
N SER A 3 -6.65 -27.32 -3.53
CA SER A 3 -5.34 -27.90 -3.26
C SER A 3 -4.25 -26.81 -3.21
N LEU A 4 -3.12 -27.13 -2.58
CA LEU A 4 -1.95 -26.25 -2.52
C LEU A 4 -1.48 -25.82 -3.92
N ASN A 5 -1.58 -26.72 -4.91
CA ASN A 5 -1.24 -26.42 -6.31
C ASN A 5 -2.22 -25.42 -6.93
N GLU A 6 -3.50 -25.49 -6.58
CA GLU A 6 -4.52 -24.54 -7.04
C GLU A 6 -4.36 -23.16 -6.38
N LEU A 7 -3.91 -23.10 -5.13
CA LEU A 7 -3.62 -21.86 -4.41
C LEU A 7 -2.37 -21.15 -4.96
N LEU A 8 -1.29 -21.90 -5.21
CA LEU A 8 -0.05 -21.37 -5.78
C LEU A 8 -0.25 -20.91 -7.24
N ALA A 9 -1.15 -21.55 -7.98
CA ALA A 9 -1.51 -21.15 -9.34
C ALA A 9 -2.27 -19.81 -9.44
N LEU A 10 -2.75 -19.25 -8.32
CA LEU A 10 -3.32 -17.90 -8.29
C LEU A 10 -2.26 -16.80 -8.38
N ASN A 11 -0.98 -17.13 -8.17
CA ASN A 11 0.13 -16.21 -8.41
C ASN A 11 0.61 -16.35 -9.86
N PRO A 12 0.39 -15.35 -10.75
CA PRO A 12 0.74 -15.44 -12.16
C PRO A 12 2.22 -15.74 -12.40
N LYS A 13 3.10 -15.28 -11.50
CA LYS A 13 4.56 -15.48 -11.60
C LYS A 13 5.00 -16.91 -11.26
N TYR A 14 4.23 -17.65 -10.45
CA TYR A 14 4.50 -19.07 -10.13
C TYR A 14 4.15 -19.98 -11.31
N LYS A 15 3.10 -19.63 -12.06
CA LYS A 15 2.62 -20.40 -13.22
C LYS A 15 3.62 -20.43 -14.37
N ASP A 16 4.43 -19.38 -14.51
CA ASP A 16 5.39 -19.25 -15.61
C ASP A 16 6.72 -19.98 -15.34
N ASN A 17 7.25 -19.89 -14.11
CA ASN A 17 8.38 -20.71 -13.65
C ASN A 17 8.44 -20.72 -12.10
N PRO A 18 8.30 -21.88 -11.44
CA PRO A 18 8.36 -22.00 -9.99
C PRO A 18 9.65 -21.44 -9.36
N ASP A 19 10.77 -21.47 -10.08
CA ASP A 19 12.07 -21.00 -9.61
C ASP A 19 12.21 -19.46 -9.67
N HIS A 20 11.24 -18.73 -10.24
CA HIS A 20 11.25 -17.27 -10.28
C HIS A 20 10.89 -16.63 -8.93
N ILE A 21 10.35 -17.39 -7.98
CA ILE A 21 10.13 -16.92 -6.61
C ILE A 21 11.45 -17.02 -5.83
N LYS A 22 12.37 -16.09 -6.07
CA LYS A 22 13.60 -15.96 -5.27
C LYS A 22 13.31 -15.21 -3.96
N ALA A 23 13.28 -15.96 -2.86
CA ALA A 23 13.54 -15.62 -1.44
C ALA A 23 13.07 -14.28 -0.80
N GLY A 24 12.46 -13.33 -1.52
CA GLY A 24 11.90 -12.09 -0.96
C GLY A 24 10.41 -12.14 -0.66
N ALA A 25 9.72 -13.20 -1.10
CA ALA A 25 8.32 -13.48 -0.76
C ALA A 25 8.24 -14.58 0.32
N LEU A 26 9.17 -14.56 1.27
CA LEU A 26 9.10 -15.46 2.41
C LEU A 26 7.96 -14.97 3.31
N LEU A 27 6.80 -15.61 3.19
CA LEU A 27 5.74 -15.50 4.16
C LEU A 27 6.27 -16.10 5.46
N ILE A 28 6.93 -15.26 6.27
CA ILE A 28 7.48 -15.63 7.57
C ILE A 28 6.31 -15.78 8.52
N LEU A 29 6.06 -17.02 8.92
CA LEU A 29 5.10 -17.32 9.98
C LEU A 29 5.79 -17.01 11.30
N LYS A 30 5.27 -16.01 12.02
CA LYS A 30 5.61 -15.81 13.43
C LYS A 30 4.63 -16.64 14.26
N ASP A 31 5.14 -17.62 14.97
CA ASP A 31 4.41 -18.27 16.05
C ASP A 31 5.09 -17.98 17.40
N ASN A 32 4.55 -18.54 18.47
CA ASN A 32 5.09 -18.38 19.82
C ASN A 32 6.45 -19.08 20.03
N ALA A 33 6.93 -19.86 19.06
CA ALA A 33 8.18 -20.61 19.10
C ALA A 33 9.31 -19.94 18.28
N GLY A 34 8.99 -19.02 17.35
CA GLY A 34 9.98 -18.21 16.66
C GLY A 34 9.60 -17.84 15.22
N THR A 35 10.61 -17.61 14.39
CA THR A 35 10.51 -17.34 12.95
C THR A 35 10.95 -18.59 12.22
N GLN A 36 10.04 -19.26 11.50
CA GLN A 36 10.37 -20.40 10.65
C GLN A 36 9.91 -20.22 9.20
N SER A 37 10.65 -20.80 8.27
CA SER A 37 10.25 -20.84 6.86
C SER A 37 8.97 -21.66 6.71
N LEU A 38 8.05 -21.20 5.87
CA LEU A 38 6.85 -21.95 5.48
C LEU A 38 7.20 -23.37 5.00
N SER A 39 8.33 -23.54 4.30
CA SER A 39 8.80 -24.86 3.84
C SER A 39 9.12 -25.83 4.97
N ASP A 40 9.61 -25.33 6.10
CA ASP A 40 10.01 -26.17 7.23
C ASP A 40 8.82 -26.43 8.15
N TYR A 41 7.94 -25.44 8.32
CA TYR A 41 6.63 -25.63 8.97
C TYR A 41 5.81 -26.73 8.31
N LEU A 42 5.74 -26.72 6.97
CA LEU A 42 4.99 -27.73 6.21
C LEU A 42 5.61 -29.13 6.31
N LYS A 43 6.93 -29.25 6.50
CA LYS A 43 7.61 -30.54 6.67
C LYS A 43 7.40 -31.12 8.07
N GLU A 44 7.34 -30.27 9.09
CA GLU A 44 7.17 -30.70 10.48
C GLU A 44 5.72 -31.11 10.79
N HIS A 45 4.76 -30.58 10.03
CA HIS A 45 3.33 -30.80 10.23
C HIS A 45 2.66 -31.56 9.09
N THR A 46 3.41 -32.39 8.34
CA THR A 46 2.87 -33.15 7.19
C THR A 46 1.70 -34.06 7.56
N ASP A 47 1.69 -34.57 8.78
CA ASP A 47 0.69 -35.51 9.29
C ASP A 47 -0.32 -34.85 10.25
N ASP A 48 -0.32 -33.51 10.36
CA ASP A 48 -1.24 -32.75 11.21
C ASP A 48 -2.18 -31.86 10.38
N PRO A 49 -3.37 -32.36 10.02
CA PRO A 49 -4.38 -31.58 9.31
C PRO A 49 -4.89 -30.35 10.09
N GLN A 50 -4.82 -30.37 11.43
CA GLN A 50 -5.28 -29.25 12.25
C GLN A 50 -4.27 -28.11 12.21
N ALA A 51 -2.97 -28.41 12.30
CA ALA A 51 -1.91 -27.42 12.10
C ALA A 51 -2.00 -26.76 10.71
N PHE A 52 -2.28 -27.56 9.67
CA PHE A 52 -2.48 -27.01 8.32
C PHE A 52 -3.71 -26.09 8.24
N SER A 53 -4.83 -26.47 8.86
CA SER A 53 -6.02 -25.61 8.90
C SER A 53 -5.76 -24.30 9.65
N ALA A 54 -5.08 -24.36 10.80
CA ALA A 54 -4.74 -23.19 11.60
C ALA A 54 -3.81 -22.23 10.84
N LEU A 55 -2.83 -22.78 10.13
CA LEU A 55 -1.96 -22.02 9.23
C LEU A 55 -2.79 -21.32 8.15
N ILE A 56 -3.65 -22.05 7.43
CA ILE A 56 -4.46 -21.47 6.36
C ILE A 56 -5.38 -20.36 6.89
N ASP A 57 -5.95 -20.51 8.07
CA ASP A 57 -6.79 -19.48 8.67
C ASP A 57 -5.97 -18.25 9.10
N SER A 58 -4.77 -18.44 9.66
CA SER A 58 -3.83 -17.34 9.92
C SER A 58 -3.45 -16.61 8.63
N LEU A 59 -3.13 -17.35 7.54
CA LEU A 59 -2.82 -16.74 6.25
C LEU A 59 -4.01 -16.01 5.65
N LYS A 60 -5.23 -16.53 5.79
CA LYS A 60 -6.44 -15.82 5.36
C LYS A 60 -6.63 -14.54 6.17
N THR A 61 -6.42 -14.57 7.48
CA THR A 61 -6.51 -13.38 8.32
C THR A 61 -5.49 -12.34 7.92
N GLU A 62 -4.23 -12.73 7.71
CA GLU A 62 -3.17 -11.84 7.22
C GLU A 62 -3.48 -11.32 5.81
N LEU A 63 -3.98 -12.16 4.91
CA LEU A 63 -4.39 -11.74 3.56
C LEU A 63 -5.63 -10.85 3.57
N GLN A 64 -6.56 -11.06 4.50
CA GLN A 64 -7.72 -10.19 4.67
C GLN A 64 -7.31 -8.85 5.27
N ALA A 65 -6.47 -8.84 6.30
CA ALA A 65 -5.85 -7.63 6.81
C ALA A 65 -5.05 -6.92 5.71
N ALA A 66 -4.33 -7.68 4.88
CA ALA A 66 -3.60 -7.19 3.73
C ALA A 66 -4.51 -6.60 2.64
N SER A 67 -5.69 -7.19 2.42
CA SER A 67 -6.70 -6.67 1.49
C SER A 67 -7.38 -5.39 1.97
N VAL A 68 -7.27 -5.12 3.28
CA VAL A 68 -7.69 -3.87 3.93
C VAL A 68 -6.48 -2.92 4.09
N ILE A 69 -5.28 -3.28 3.59
CA ILE A 69 -4.11 -2.39 3.63
C ILE A 69 -4.47 -1.09 2.94
N ARG A 70 -4.22 -0.04 3.69
CA ARG A 70 -4.31 1.32 3.19
C ARG A 70 -3.19 1.48 2.19
N SER A 71 -3.57 1.77 0.96
CA SER A 71 -2.66 1.74 -0.18
C SER A 71 -2.44 3.13 -0.79
N PRO A 72 -1.93 4.13 -0.03
CA PRO A 72 -1.47 5.36 -0.65
C PRO A 72 -0.49 5.05 -1.80
N LEU A 73 -0.61 5.75 -2.91
CA LEU A 73 0.42 5.73 -3.95
C LEU A 73 1.60 6.57 -3.48
N THR A 74 2.76 5.94 -3.45
CA THR A 74 4.05 6.57 -3.14
C THR A 74 4.93 6.63 -4.39
N LEU A 75 5.82 7.61 -4.42
CA LEU A 75 6.75 7.86 -5.50
C LEU A 75 8.17 7.93 -4.95
N ASP A 76 9.08 7.27 -5.66
CA ASP A 76 10.52 7.42 -5.56
C ASP A 76 10.88 8.83 -6.05
N LEU A 77 11.41 9.69 -5.15
CA LEU A 77 11.76 11.07 -5.49
C LEU A 77 13.26 11.31 -5.62
N ASP A 78 14.10 10.46 -5.05
CA ASP A 78 15.56 10.62 -5.11
C ASP A 78 16.20 9.81 -6.25
N GLY A 79 15.41 8.93 -6.88
CA GLY A 79 15.75 8.18 -8.09
C GLY A 79 16.67 7.00 -7.81
N ASP A 80 16.66 6.46 -6.59
CA ASP A 80 17.48 5.31 -6.22
C ASP A 80 16.91 3.96 -6.72
N GLY A 81 15.65 3.98 -7.20
CA GLY A 81 14.96 2.85 -7.82
C GLY A 81 14.01 2.09 -6.89
N MET A 82 13.82 2.54 -5.65
CA MET A 82 12.81 2.00 -4.73
C MET A 82 12.09 3.12 -3.97
N VAL A 83 11.05 2.73 -3.23
CA VAL A 83 10.44 3.63 -2.25
C VAL A 83 10.80 3.14 -0.87
N GLU A 84 11.43 3.98 -0.06
CA GLU A 84 11.69 3.73 1.35
C GLU A 84 10.40 3.76 2.15
N THR A 85 10.29 2.84 3.10
CA THR A 85 9.22 2.88 4.09
C THR A 85 9.75 2.53 5.47
N THR A 86 9.18 3.16 6.49
CA THR A 86 9.39 2.80 7.88
C THR A 86 8.20 1.97 8.36
N SER A 87 8.48 0.84 9.04
CA SER A 87 7.42 -0.01 9.57
C SER A 87 6.62 0.71 10.66
N LYS A 88 5.38 0.28 10.87
CA LYS A 88 4.48 0.85 11.90
C LYS A 88 5.14 0.93 13.27
N GLU A 89 5.91 -0.08 13.66
CA GLU A 89 6.56 -0.17 14.97
C GLU A 89 7.69 0.86 15.14
N ASN A 90 8.28 1.32 14.04
CA ASN A 90 9.46 2.17 14.04
C ASN A 90 9.19 3.62 13.58
N SER A 91 8.06 3.88 12.91
CA SER A 91 7.78 5.20 12.32
C SER A 91 7.53 6.26 13.39
N GLY A 92 6.79 5.93 14.44
CA GLY A 92 6.25 6.91 15.38
C GLY A 92 5.19 7.85 14.77
N VAL A 93 4.78 7.61 13.52
CA VAL A 93 3.83 8.44 12.78
C VAL A 93 2.41 8.00 13.06
N TYR A 94 1.53 8.96 13.30
CA TYR A 94 0.10 8.77 13.47
C TYR A 94 -0.67 9.55 12.40
N PHE A 95 -1.52 8.87 11.64
CA PHE A 95 -2.31 9.49 10.58
C PHE A 95 -3.70 8.83 10.49
N ASP A 96 -4.74 9.61 10.21
CA ASP A 96 -6.10 9.11 10.02
C ASP A 96 -6.27 8.70 8.56
N HIS A 97 -6.09 7.42 8.27
CA HIS A 97 -6.09 6.98 6.89
C HIS A 97 -7.46 6.47 6.37
N ASP A 98 -8.52 6.31 7.19
CA ASP A 98 -9.90 6.06 6.70
C ASP A 98 -10.87 7.22 6.87
N ASN A 99 -10.40 8.35 7.40
CA ASN A 99 -11.26 9.50 7.69
C ASN A 99 -12.33 9.13 8.74
N ASN A 100 -11.88 8.50 9.83
CA ASN A 100 -12.72 8.20 11.00
C ASN A 100 -12.53 9.21 12.14
N SER A 101 -11.76 10.27 11.90
CA SER A 101 -11.34 11.31 12.85
C SER A 101 -10.41 10.81 13.97
N PHE A 102 -9.75 9.67 13.79
CA PHE A 102 -8.84 9.07 14.75
C PHE A 102 -7.52 8.64 14.07
N ALA A 103 -6.45 9.36 14.37
CA ALA A 103 -5.13 9.03 13.82
C ALA A 103 -4.54 7.80 14.50
N GLU A 104 -4.13 6.81 13.70
CA GLU A 104 -3.51 5.59 14.20
C GLU A 104 -2.04 5.51 13.82
N GLN A 105 -1.27 4.81 14.65
CA GLN A 105 0.12 4.52 14.32
C GLN A 105 0.19 3.71 13.03
N SER A 106 0.99 4.17 12.07
CA SER A 106 1.07 3.59 10.74
C SER A 106 2.49 3.43 10.26
N GLY A 107 2.71 2.50 9.33
CA GLY A 107 3.92 2.53 8.52
C GLY A 107 3.91 3.79 7.66
N TRP A 108 5.07 4.33 7.34
CA TRP A 108 5.17 5.63 6.68
C TRP A 108 6.19 5.64 5.55
N VAL A 109 5.97 6.53 4.58
CA VAL A 109 6.92 6.77 3.49
C VAL A 109 8.22 7.35 4.05
N GLY A 110 9.35 7.02 3.42
CA GLY A 110 10.64 7.66 3.70
C GLY A 110 10.57 9.17 3.47
N LYS A 111 11.44 9.91 4.15
CA LYS A 111 11.52 11.39 4.05
C LYS A 111 12.09 11.86 2.71
N ASP A 112 12.76 10.97 2.00
CA ASP A 112 13.35 11.11 0.67
C ASP A 112 12.24 11.10 -0.37
N ASP A 113 11.22 10.28 -0.15
CA ASP A 113 10.11 9.98 -1.05
C ASP A 113 8.85 10.79 -0.78
N GLY A 114 7.78 10.51 -1.54
CA GLY A 114 6.53 11.24 -1.39
C GLY A 114 5.27 10.44 -1.61
N LEU A 115 4.20 10.92 -0.99
CA LEU A 115 2.83 10.48 -1.20
C LEU A 115 2.20 11.29 -2.33
N LEU A 116 1.51 10.64 -3.27
CA LEU A 116 0.63 11.34 -4.19
C LEU A 116 -0.64 11.77 -3.45
N VAL A 117 -0.97 13.05 -3.54
CA VAL A 117 -2.07 13.65 -2.75
C VAL A 117 -2.93 14.59 -3.59
N PHE A 118 -4.18 14.75 -3.16
CA PHE A 118 -5.14 15.68 -3.72
C PHE A 118 -6.05 16.21 -2.59
N ASP A 119 -5.91 17.50 -2.26
CA ASP A 119 -6.77 18.22 -1.31
C ASP A 119 -8.20 18.29 -1.88
N LYS A 120 -9.02 17.28 -1.54
CA LYS A 120 -10.37 17.11 -2.09
C LYS A 120 -11.38 18.05 -1.44
N ASN A 121 -11.15 18.38 -0.17
CA ASN A 121 -12.07 19.20 0.61
C ASN A 121 -11.73 20.71 0.51
N ASN A 122 -10.62 21.05 -0.15
CA ASN A 122 -10.08 22.41 -0.36
C ASN A 122 -9.78 23.15 0.96
N ASN A 123 -9.32 22.45 1.98
CA ASN A 123 -8.97 23.03 3.28
C ASN A 123 -7.51 23.52 3.36
N GLY A 124 -6.71 23.28 2.31
CA GLY A 124 -5.30 23.64 2.23
C GLY A 124 -4.37 22.73 3.01
N LYS A 125 -4.82 21.54 3.40
CA LYS A 125 -4.08 20.53 4.14
C LYS A 125 -4.20 19.18 3.45
N ILE A 126 -3.42 18.23 3.95
CA ILE A 126 -3.61 16.80 3.73
C ILE A 126 -3.72 16.20 5.13
N ASP A 127 -4.93 15.97 5.59
CA ASP A 127 -5.19 15.61 6.99
C ASP A 127 -5.86 14.25 7.19
N ASP A 128 -6.33 13.61 6.11
CA ASP A 128 -6.82 12.24 6.17
C ASP A 128 -6.64 11.43 4.87
N GLY A 129 -6.91 10.13 4.94
CA GLY A 129 -6.72 9.19 3.84
C GLY A 129 -7.67 9.35 2.66
N SER A 130 -8.69 10.20 2.73
CA SER A 130 -9.53 10.57 1.59
C SER A 130 -8.81 11.48 0.59
N GLU A 131 -7.72 12.12 1.03
CA GLU A 131 -6.87 13.03 0.25
C GLU A 131 -5.58 12.35 -0.26
N LEU A 132 -5.33 11.12 0.21
CA LEU A 132 -4.32 10.22 -0.36
C LEU A 132 -4.94 9.39 -1.49
N PHE A 133 -4.12 8.94 -2.44
CA PHE A 133 -4.58 8.00 -3.47
C PHE A 133 -4.50 6.56 -2.98
N GLY A 134 -5.62 6.00 -2.50
CA GLY A 134 -5.70 4.65 -1.99
C GLY A 134 -7.13 4.11 -1.93
N ASN A 135 -7.32 3.00 -1.23
CA ASN A 135 -8.64 2.39 -1.04
C ASN A 135 -9.62 3.20 -0.16
N ASN A 136 -9.16 4.29 0.48
CA ASN A 136 -10.03 5.23 1.20
C ASN A 136 -10.42 6.45 0.36
N THR A 137 -9.91 6.57 -0.87
CA THR A 137 -10.34 7.60 -1.81
C THR A 137 -11.77 7.33 -2.28
N ILE A 138 -12.64 8.33 -2.16
CA ILE A 138 -13.99 8.30 -2.76
C ILE A 138 -13.90 8.70 -4.23
N LEU A 139 -14.36 7.82 -5.11
CA LEU A 139 -14.44 8.03 -6.56
C LEU A 139 -15.60 8.98 -6.92
N SER A 140 -15.60 9.47 -8.16
CA SER A 140 -16.66 10.31 -8.72
C SER A 140 -18.06 9.67 -8.67
N ASN A 141 -18.13 8.34 -8.64
CA ASN A 141 -19.37 7.57 -8.50
C ASN A 141 -19.86 7.40 -7.04
N GLY A 142 -19.12 7.93 -6.06
CA GLY A 142 -19.44 7.87 -4.63
C GLY A 142 -18.97 6.61 -3.90
N ASN A 143 -18.38 5.63 -4.60
CA ASN A 143 -17.81 4.42 -3.97
C ASN A 143 -16.35 4.64 -3.57
N LYS A 144 -15.86 3.83 -2.63
CA LYS A 144 -14.43 3.73 -2.35
C LYS A 144 -13.71 3.06 -3.53
N ALA A 145 -12.51 3.54 -3.84
CA ALA A 145 -11.61 2.89 -4.78
C ALA A 145 -11.17 1.52 -4.24
N ALA A 146 -10.93 0.56 -5.11
CA ALA A 146 -10.30 -0.71 -4.78
C ALA A 146 -8.81 -0.52 -4.42
N ASN A 147 -8.15 0.49 -4.99
CA ASN A 147 -6.75 0.84 -4.74
C ASN A 147 -6.43 2.25 -5.29
N GLY A 148 -5.21 2.73 -5.04
CA GLY A 148 -4.76 4.05 -5.47
C GLY A 148 -4.68 4.27 -6.99
N PHE A 149 -4.45 3.21 -7.78
CA PHE A 149 -4.45 3.33 -9.25
C PHE A 149 -5.86 3.53 -9.82
N GLU A 150 -6.86 2.88 -9.23
CA GLU A 150 -8.26 3.16 -9.59
C GLU A 150 -8.66 4.59 -9.21
N ALA A 151 -8.25 5.04 -8.02
CA ALA A 151 -8.42 6.42 -7.59
C ALA A 151 -7.77 7.42 -8.57
N LEU A 152 -6.57 7.11 -9.08
CA LEU A 152 -5.89 7.94 -10.06
C LEU A 152 -6.61 7.95 -11.41
N LYS A 153 -7.12 6.79 -11.85
CA LYS A 153 -7.87 6.65 -13.10
C LYS A 153 -9.16 7.48 -13.11
N ASP A 154 -9.81 7.63 -11.96
CA ASP A 154 -11.02 8.44 -11.82
C ASP A 154 -10.79 9.93 -12.10
N LEU A 155 -9.54 10.40 -12.04
CA LEU A 155 -9.16 11.76 -12.44
C LEU A 155 -8.84 11.90 -13.94
N ASP A 156 -8.67 10.80 -14.67
CA ASP A 156 -8.44 10.84 -16.12
C ASP A 156 -9.75 11.14 -16.85
N THR A 157 -9.83 12.34 -17.42
CA THR A 157 -11.01 12.85 -18.11
C THR A 157 -10.88 12.82 -19.63
N ILE A 158 -9.67 12.56 -20.15
CA ILE A 158 -9.36 12.76 -21.58
C ILE A 158 -8.84 11.50 -22.26
N THR A 159 -7.89 10.78 -21.65
CA THR A 159 -7.07 9.80 -22.40
C THR A 159 -7.39 8.33 -22.11
N MET A 160 -8.33 8.05 -21.22
CA MET A 160 -8.79 6.69 -20.87
C MET A 160 -7.66 5.71 -20.49
N ALA A 161 -6.54 6.20 -19.95
CA ALA A 161 -5.45 5.38 -19.39
C ALA A 161 -4.30 6.20 -18.78
N LYS A 162 -4.23 7.52 -19.00
CA LYS A 162 -3.07 8.32 -18.58
C LYS A 162 -3.51 9.69 -18.09
N LEU A 163 -3.19 9.98 -16.85
CA LEU A 163 -3.35 11.33 -16.35
C LEU A 163 -2.28 12.24 -16.98
N ILE A 164 -2.73 13.32 -17.64
CA ILE A 164 -1.87 14.28 -18.33
C ILE A 164 -2.21 15.72 -17.92
N ALA A 165 -1.32 16.65 -18.22
CA ALA A 165 -1.51 18.07 -17.92
C ALA A 165 -2.77 18.73 -18.53
N LYS A 166 -3.47 18.03 -19.43
CA LYS A 166 -4.75 18.50 -20.00
C LYS A 166 -5.96 18.10 -19.16
N ASP A 167 -5.83 17.12 -18.27
CA ASP A 167 -6.90 16.71 -17.37
C ASP A 167 -7.20 17.82 -16.36
N SER A 168 -8.48 18.03 -16.07
CA SER A 168 -8.94 19.20 -15.30
C SER A 168 -8.34 19.28 -13.91
N ASN A 169 -8.05 18.14 -13.29
CA ASN A 169 -7.55 18.04 -11.92
C ASN A 169 -6.03 17.82 -11.84
N PHE A 170 -5.32 17.76 -12.97
CA PHE A 170 -3.89 17.46 -12.98
C PHE A 170 -3.07 18.50 -12.19
N SER A 171 -3.38 19.78 -12.33
CA SER A 171 -2.66 20.87 -11.63
C SER A 171 -2.90 20.90 -10.12
N SER A 172 -3.99 20.28 -9.66
CA SER A 172 -4.34 20.15 -8.26
C SER A 172 -3.61 18.99 -7.57
N LEU A 173 -3.04 18.06 -8.34
CA LEU A 173 -2.21 17.01 -7.77
C LEU A 173 -0.91 17.58 -7.22
N LYS A 174 -0.51 17.02 -6.08
CA LYS A 174 0.72 17.36 -5.38
C LYS A 174 1.41 16.10 -4.90
N ILE A 175 2.68 16.27 -4.55
CA ILE A 175 3.45 15.28 -3.80
C ILE A 175 3.64 15.83 -2.39
N TRP A 176 3.30 15.03 -1.39
CA TRP A 176 3.64 15.32 -0.01
C TRP A 176 4.91 14.54 0.37
N GLN A 177 6.01 15.28 0.51
CA GLN A 177 7.28 14.77 1.05
C GLN A 177 7.35 15.17 2.53
N ASP A 178 7.00 14.24 3.42
CA ASP A 178 7.06 14.43 4.86
C ASP A 178 8.52 14.35 5.35
N LYS A 179 9.18 15.51 5.42
CA LYS A 179 10.63 15.63 5.63
C LYS A 179 11.03 15.35 7.06
N ASN A 180 10.11 15.60 8.00
CA ASN A 180 10.34 15.39 9.42
C ASN A 180 9.75 14.04 9.91
N SER A 181 8.98 13.36 9.06
CA SER A 181 8.31 12.08 9.32
C SER A 181 7.41 12.15 10.56
N ASP A 182 6.56 13.17 10.63
CA ASP A 182 5.62 13.36 11.74
C ASP A 182 4.14 13.16 11.36
N GLY A 183 3.85 12.88 10.09
CA GLY A 183 2.51 12.65 9.58
C GLY A 183 1.64 13.90 9.49
N LYS A 184 2.22 15.10 9.52
CA LYS A 184 1.50 16.37 9.36
C LYS A 184 2.10 17.17 8.23
N LEU A 185 1.24 17.75 7.41
CA LEU A 185 1.70 18.60 6.33
C LEU A 185 2.30 19.90 6.88
N ASP A 186 3.62 20.04 6.77
CA ASP A 186 4.35 21.26 7.12
C ASP A 186 4.63 22.17 5.91
N LYS A 187 5.01 23.41 6.21
CA LYS A 187 5.40 24.37 5.19
C LYS A 187 6.65 23.88 4.44
N GLY A 188 6.51 23.71 3.12
CA GLY A 188 7.61 23.29 2.25
C GLY A 188 7.69 21.78 2.02
N GLU A 189 6.67 21.04 2.45
CA GLU A 189 6.51 19.61 2.22
C GLU A 189 5.56 19.27 1.08
N LEU A 190 4.74 20.23 0.65
CA LEU A 190 3.85 20.08 -0.50
C LEU A 190 4.53 20.56 -1.77
N LEU A 191 4.82 19.63 -2.68
CA LEU A 191 5.48 19.87 -3.96
C LEU A 191 4.50 19.70 -5.12
N SER A 192 4.69 20.44 -6.21
CA SER A 192 4.03 20.15 -7.48
C SER A 192 4.65 18.94 -8.17
N LEU A 193 3.88 18.28 -9.03
CA LEU A 193 4.39 17.19 -9.87
C LEU A 193 5.63 17.63 -10.68
N SER A 194 5.60 18.83 -11.24
CA SER A 194 6.72 19.39 -12.00
C SER A 194 7.99 19.63 -11.16
N GLU A 195 7.87 19.96 -9.87
CA GLU A 195 9.02 20.13 -8.97
C GLU A 195 9.70 18.80 -8.65
N THR A 196 8.98 17.68 -8.80
CA THR A 196 9.47 16.32 -8.57
C THR A 196 9.87 15.58 -9.85
N GLY A 197 9.73 16.22 -11.02
CA GLY A 197 10.09 15.61 -12.31
C GLY A 197 9.05 14.63 -12.87
N VAL A 198 7.82 14.66 -12.35
CA VAL A 198 6.67 13.83 -12.76
C VAL A 198 5.84 14.51 -13.85
#